data_AF-V4BT85-F1
#
_entry.id   AF-V4BT85-F1
#
_cell.length_a   1.000
_cell.length_b   1.000
_cell.length_c   1.000
_cell.angle_alpha   90.00
_cell.angle_beta   90.00
_cell.angle_gamma   90.00
#
_symmetry.space_group_name_H-M   'P 1'
#
loop_
_entity.id
_entity.type
_entity.pdbx_description
1 polymer ?
#
loop_
_entity_poly.entity_id
_entity_poly.type
_entity_poly.pdbx_seq_one_letter_code
_entity_poly.pdbx_strand_id
1 'polypeptide(L)'
;MASSAGSPKLEDFRDDRVPRALYWTMEQVAEWIEGLGFPEYKSCITSNCIDGRKLILLDACKLPDIGITDYKHIEKIRTCLRELLELDEPDWNRSISLPPKSDIGMYLEKKSQRGKIIDNMSFQKYLLTVQKLDPKWQPPLSNQCLIMPRS
;
A
#
# COMPACT_ATOMS: atom_id res chain seq x y z
N MET A 1 0.14 -27.61 -18.75
CA MET A 1 -0.72 -26.53 -19.27
C MET A 1 -0.09 -25.20 -18.90
N ALA A 2 0.56 -24.54 -19.86
CA ALA A 2 1.14 -23.22 -19.65
C ALA A 2 0.01 -22.19 -19.72
N SER A 3 -0.47 -21.72 -18.57
CA SER A 3 -1.32 -20.54 -18.52
C SER A 3 -0.53 -19.39 -19.12
N SER A 4 -1.06 -18.78 -20.18
CA SER A 4 -0.55 -17.56 -20.78
C SER A 4 -0.41 -16.50 -19.68
N ALA A 5 0.83 -16.27 -19.25
CA ALA A 5 1.13 -15.30 -18.21
C ALA A 5 0.91 -13.90 -18.79
N GLY A 6 -0.32 -13.39 -18.68
CA GLY A 6 -0.58 -11.96 -18.81
C GLY A 6 0.32 -11.21 -17.83
N SER A 7 0.71 -9.99 -18.18
CA SER A 7 1.46 -9.17 -17.24
C SER A 7 0.63 -8.99 -15.95
N PRO A 8 1.24 -9.08 -14.75
CA PRO A 8 0.52 -8.93 -13.48
C PRO A 8 -0.27 -7.61 -13.41
N LYS A 9 0.28 -6.56 -14.04
CA LYS A 9 -0.38 -5.27 -14.23
C LYS A 9 -1.69 -5.36 -15.01
N LEU A 10 -1.72 -6.15 -16.09
CA LEU A 10 -2.93 -6.35 -16.88
C LEU A 10 -3.96 -7.19 -16.14
N GLU A 11 -3.52 -8.20 -15.37
CA GLU A 11 -4.41 -8.97 -14.50
C GLU A 11 -5.04 -8.09 -13.42
N ASP A 12 -4.25 -7.26 -12.75
CA ASP A 12 -4.71 -6.34 -11.72
C ASP A 12 -5.70 -5.31 -12.27
N PHE A 13 -5.49 -4.79 -13.48
CA PHE A 13 -6.42 -3.85 -14.12
C PHE A 13 -7.78 -4.44 -14.49
N ARG A 14 -7.96 -5.76 -14.42
CA ARG A 14 -9.25 -6.41 -14.60
C ARG A 14 -10.07 -6.51 -13.32
N ASP A 15 -9.44 -6.27 -12.17
CA ASP A 15 -10.09 -6.33 -10.86
C ASP A 15 -10.29 -4.90 -10.36
N ASP A 16 -11.55 -4.48 -10.27
CA ASP A 16 -11.90 -3.11 -9.87
C ASP A 16 -11.44 -2.78 -8.45
N ARG A 17 -11.18 -3.80 -7.60
CA ARG A 17 -10.66 -3.62 -6.24
C ARG A 17 -9.20 -3.20 -6.21
N VAL A 18 -8.45 -3.33 -7.32
CA VAL A 18 -7.04 -2.96 -7.35
C VAL A 18 -6.90 -1.52 -7.84
N PRO A 19 -6.47 -0.58 -6.98
CA PRO A 19 -6.36 0.81 -7.38
C PRO A 19 -5.30 0.96 -8.47
N ARG A 20 -5.66 1.66 -9.55
CA ARG A 20 -4.73 1.97 -10.65
C ARG A 20 -3.51 2.74 -10.17
N ALA A 21 -3.66 3.49 -9.07
CA ALA A 21 -2.61 4.23 -8.40
C ALA A 21 -1.41 3.37 -8.00
N LEU A 22 -1.57 2.06 -7.79
CA LEU A 22 -0.47 1.12 -7.53
C LEU A 22 0.63 1.17 -8.61
N TYR A 23 0.24 1.46 -9.85
CA TYR A 23 1.13 1.45 -11.01
C TYR A 23 1.53 2.86 -11.48
N TRP A 24 1.27 3.89 -10.68
CA TRP A 24 1.66 5.26 -11.00
C TRP A 24 3.17 5.47 -10.93
N THR A 25 3.67 6.26 -11.86
CA THR A 25 5.03 6.81 -11.79
C THR A 25 5.09 7.98 -10.81
N MET A 26 6.30 8.42 -10.46
CA MET A 26 6.48 9.57 -9.56
C MET A 26 5.91 10.86 -10.16
N GLU A 27 5.92 11.01 -11.48
CA GLU A 27 5.32 12.13 -12.20
C GLU A 27 3.80 12.13 -12.05
N GLN A 28 3.16 10.96 -12.18
CA GLN A 28 1.71 10.83 -12.03
C GLN A 28 1.27 11.10 -10.59
N VAL A 29 2.05 10.68 -9.60
CA VAL A 29 1.79 11.02 -8.18
C VAL A 29 1.94 12.52 -7.95
N ALA A 30 2.94 13.15 -8.57
CA ALA A 30 3.18 14.59 -8.48
C ALA A 30 2.05 15.41 -9.13
N GLU A 31 1.55 14.98 -10.29
CA GLU A 31 0.36 15.56 -10.94
C GLU A 31 -0.91 15.38 -10.10
N TRP A 32 -1.06 14.23 -9.44
CA TRP A 32 -2.20 13.99 -8.54
C TRP A 32 -2.19 14.97 -7.36
N ILE A 33 -1.05 15.17 -6.69
CA ILE A 33 -0.91 16.15 -5.60
C ILE A 33 -1.19 17.57 -6.07
N GLU A 34 -0.71 17.94 -7.26
CA GLU A 34 -1.01 19.23 -7.88
C GLU A 34 -2.52 19.39 -8.15
N GLY A 35 -3.18 18.34 -8.65
CA GLY A 35 -4.63 18.30 -8.86
C GLY A 35 -5.48 18.38 -7.59
N LEU A 36 -4.92 18.05 -6.43
CA LEU A 36 -5.54 18.26 -5.12
C LEU A 36 -5.48 19.72 -4.65
N GLY A 37 -4.75 20.58 -5.36
CA GLY A 37 -4.54 21.98 -4.99
C GLY A 37 -3.28 22.23 -4.17
N PHE A 38 -2.33 21.29 -4.16
CA PHE A 38 -1.06 21.43 -3.43
C PHE A 38 0.19 21.41 -4.34
N PRO A 39 0.31 22.33 -5.32
CA PRO A 39 1.42 22.36 -6.25
C PRO A 39 2.79 22.53 -5.56
N GLU A 40 2.84 23.10 -4.36
CA GLU A 40 4.09 23.30 -3.61
C GLU A 40 4.76 21.97 -3.21
N TYR A 41 3.99 20.89 -3.05
CA TYR A 41 4.51 19.59 -2.66
C TYR A 41 4.97 18.73 -3.83
N LYS A 42 4.81 19.20 -5.07
CA LYS A 42 5.26 18.50 -6.27
C LYS A 42 6.75 18.14 -6.20
N SER A 43 7.58 19.10 -5.81
CA SER A 43 9.03 18.92 -5.65
C SER A 43 9.38 17.96 -4.51
N CYS A 44 8.58 17.92 -3.45
CA CYS A 44 8.78 16.99 -2.33
C CYS A 44 8.54 15.55 -2.79
N ILE A 45 7.48 15.30 -3.56
CA ILE A 45 7.15 13.96 -4.09
C ILE A 45 8.22 13.44 -5.03
N THR A 46 8.66 14.28 -5.98
CA THR A 46 9.67 13.88 -6.98
C THR A 46 11.04 13.68 -6.36
N SER A 47 11.47 14.56 -5.44
CA SER A 47 12.77 14.46 -4.76
C SER A 47 12.87 13.21 -3.87
N ASN A 48 11.76 12.77 -3.27
CA ASN A 48 11.70 11.55 -2.45
C ASN A 48 11.40 10.28 -3.28
N CYS A 49 11.29 10.42 -4.60
CA CYS A 49 10.96 9.36 -5.55
C CYS A 49 9.72 8.57 -5.12
N ILE A 50 8.65 9.25 -4.71
CA ILE A 50 7.40 8.60 -4.28
C ILE A 50 6.63 8.12 -5.52
N ASP A 51 6.61 6.81 -5.73
CA ASP A 51 5.83 6.16 -6.78
C ASP A 51 4.53 5.56 -6.22
N GLY A 52 3.69 5.02 -7.11
CA GLY A 52 2.42 4.39 -6.72
C GLY A 52 2.54 3.28 -5.66
N ARG A 53 3.69 2.60 -5.62
CA ARG A 53 3.98 1.57 -4.61
C ARG A 53 4.33 2.18 -3.25
N LYS A 54 5.15 3.23 -3.23
CA LYS A 54 5.47 3.98 -2.01
C LYS A 54 4.27 4.76 -1.47
N LEU A 55 3.32 5.13 -2.33
CA LEU A 55 2.08 5.79 -1.90
C LEU A 55 1.30 4.95 -0.88
N ILE A 56 1.38 3.62 -0.97
CA ILE A 56 0.76 2.68 -0.04
C ILE A 56 1.35 2.78 1.38
N LEU A 57 2.61 3.19 1.48
CA LEU A 57 3.32 3.35 2.76
C LEU A 57 3.15 4.75 3.37
N LEU A 58 2.51 5.65 2.65
CA LEU A 58 2.39 7.05 3.04
C LEU A 58 1.16 7.24 3.93
N ASP A 59 1.37 7.21 5.25
CA ASP A 59 0.37 7.60 6.24
C ASP A 59 0.69 8.98 6.83
N ALA A 60 -0.22 9.53 7.65
CA ALA A 60 -0.09 10.85 8.26
C ALA A 60 1.24 11.06 9.00
N CYS A 61 1.79 10.01 9.61
CA CYS A 61 3.08 10.07 10.32
C CYS A 61 4.30 10.15 9.41
N LYS A 62 4.17 9.83 8.11
CA LYS A 62 5.25 9.84 7.12
C LYS A 62 5.26 11.08 6.24
N LEU A 63 4.16 11.84 6.22
CA LEU A 63 4.06 13.09 5.47
C LEU A 63 5.06 14.17 5.96
N PRO A 64 5.30 14.35 7.28
CA PRO A 64 6.33 15.28 7.76
C PRO A 64 7.75 14.91 7.31
N ASP A 65 8.07 13.62 7.28
CA ASP A 65 9.40 13.11 6.88
C ASP A 65 9.73 13.47 5.42
N ILE A 66 8.73 13.65 4.56
CA ILE A 66 8.90 14.04 3.15
C ILE A 66 8.76 15.55 2.91
N GLY A 67 8.54 16.35 3.95
CA GLY A 67 8.44 17.81 3.89
C GLY A 67 7.02 18.39 3.89
N ILE A 68 5.99 17.56 4.14
CA ILE A 68 4.60 18.00 4.27
C ILE A 68 4.27 18.10 5.76
N THR A 69 4.42 19.30 6.32
CA THR A 69 4.34 19.54 7.77
C THR A 69 3.05 20.21 8.22
N ASP A 70 2.29 20.84 7.31
CA ASP A 70 1.04 21.50 7.66
C ASP A 70 -0.04 20.45 7.99
N TYR A 71 -0.59 20.54 9.20
CA TYR A 71 -1.59 19.59 9.69
C TYR A 71 -2.83 19.48 8.78
N LYS A 72 -3.35 20.60 8.27
CA LYS A 72 -4.54 20.58 7.42
C LYS A 72 -4.25 19.92 6.08
N HIS A 73 -3.04 20.14 5.55
CA HIS A 73 -2.60 19.50 4.32
C HIS A 73 -2.40 18.00 4.54
N ILE A 74 -1.79 17.60 5.65
CA ILE A 74 -1.63 16.19 6.07
C ILE A 74 -3.00 15.50 6.14
N GLU A 75 -3.97 16.11 6.82
CA GLU A 75 -5.32 15.56 6.97
C GLU A 75 -6.03 15.40 5.61
N LYS A 76 -5.97 16.43 4.75
CA LYS A 76 -6.58 16.39 3.43
C LYS A 76 -5.95 15.35 2.51
N ILE A 77 -4.60 15.33 2.44
CA ILE A 77 -3.85 14.39 1.60
C ILE A 77 -4.09 12.96 2.07
N ARG A 78 -4.06 12.69 3.37
CA ARG A 78 -4.35 11.37 3.94
C ARG A 78 -5.74 10.87 3.53
N THR A 79 -6.75 11.74 3.61
CA THR A 79 -8.13 11.40 3.24
C THR A 79 -8.23 11.04 1.76
N CYS A 80 -7.72 11.92 0.89
CA CYS A 80 -7.73 11.67 -0.56
C CYS A 80 -6.88 10.46 -0.96
N LEU A 81 -5.80 10.16 -0.23
CA LEU A 81 -4.96 8.98 -0.45
C LEU A 81 -5.73 7.69 -0.16
N ARG A 82 -6.50 7.66 0.94
CA ARG A 82 -7.33 6.50 1.29
C ARG A 82 -8.46 6.28 0.30
N GLU A 83 -9.10 7.37 -0.15
CA GLU A 83 -10.11 7.33 -1.22
C GLU A 83 -9.51 6.79 -2.53
N LEU A 84 -8.31 7.25 -2.89
CA LEU A 84 -7.61 6.83 -4.11
C LEU A 84 -7.22 5.34 -4.11
N LEU A 85 -6.78 4.84 -2.95
CA LEU A 85 -6.33 3.45 -2.80
C LEU A 85 -7.45 2.48 -2.36
N GLU A 86 -8.67 3.00 -2.17
CA GLU A 86 -9.82 2.24 -1.66
C GLU A 86 -9.47 1.48 -0.36
N LEU A 87 -8.69 2.13 0.50
CA LEU A 87 -8.25 1.57 1.78
C LEU A 87 -9.26 1.89 2.87
N ASP A 88 -9.65 0.85 3.61
CA ASP A 88 -10.48 1.01 4.81
C ASP A 88 -9.77 1.85 5.88
N GLU A 89 -10.57 2.59 6.64
CA GLU A 89 -10.08 3.22 7.86
C GLU A 89 -9.68 2.17 8.90
N PRO A 90 -8.68 2.47 9.75
CA PRO A 90 -8.28 1.57 10.82
C PRO A 90 -9.42 1.44 11.83
N ASP A 91 -9.98 0.24 11.90
CA ASP A 91 -10.97 -0.13 12.92
C ASP A 91 -10.24 -0.66 14.17
N TRP A 92 -10.26 0.12 15.24
CA TRP A 92 -9.65 -0.24 16.52
C TRP A 92 -10.41 -1.35 17.26
N ASN A 93 -11.64 -1.67 16.85
CA ASN A 93 -12.43 -2.81 17.35
C ASN A 93 -12.24 -4.08 16.54
N ARG A 94 -11.42 -4.05 15.49
CA ARG A 94 -11.17 -5.22 14.64
C ARG A 94 -10.58 -6.35 15.48
N SER A 95 -11.20 -7.52 15.42
CA SER A 95 -10.76 -8.70 16.18
C SER A 95 -9.32 -9.06 15.83
N ILE A 96 -8.51 -9.33 16.86
CA ILE A 96 -7.13 -9.82 16.71
C ILE A 96 -7.05 -11.19 16.02
N SER A 97 -8.18 -11.88 15.83
CA SER A 97 -8.24 -13.14 15.06
C SER A 97 -8.36 -12.92 13.56
N LEU A 98 -8.72 -11.70 13.13
CA LEU A 98 -8.81 -11.32 11.73
C LEU A 98 -7.48 -10.70 11.27
N PRO A 99 -7.16 -10.77 9.96
CA PRO A 99 -6.05 -10.02 9.40
C PRO A 99 -6.16 -8.52 9.76
N PRO A 100 -5.04 -7.81 9.98
CA PRO A 100 -5.05 -6.39 10.36
C PRO A 100 -5.67 -5.46 9.30
N LYS A 101 -5.64 -5.87 8.03
CA LYS A 101 -6.19 -5.13 6.89
C LYS A 101 -7.08 -6.04 6.05
N SER A 102 -7.94 -5.45 5.23
CA SER A 102 -8.71 -6.18 4.20
C SER A 102 -7.79 -6.84 3.17
N ASP A 103 -8.29 -7.81 2.41
CA ASP A 103 -7.45 -8.59 1.47
C ASP A 103 -6.69 -7.70 0.48
N ILE A 104 -7.33 -6.62 0.02
CA ILE A 104 -6.70 -5.63 -0.85
C ILE A 104 -5.61 -4.84 -0.11
N GLY A 105 -5.86 -4.41 1.13
CA GLY A 105 -4.86 -3.69 1.93
C GLY A 105 -3.63 -4.55 2.21
N MET A 106 -3.84 -5.85 2.48
CA MET A 106 -2.74 -6.81 2.66
C MET A 106 -1.95 -7.03 1.35
N TYR A 107 -2.65 -7.12 0.21
CA TYR A 107 -2.03 -7.22 -1.11
C TYR A 107 -1.20 -5.97 -1.45
N LEU A 108 -1.76 -4.78 -1.26
CA LEU A 108 -1.11 -3.50 -1.52
C LEU A 108 0.14 -3.35 -0.65
N GLU A 109 0.05 -3.65 0.65
CA GLU A 109 1.21 -3.64 1.56
C GLU A 109 2.30 -4.60 1.06
N LYS A 110 1.93 -5.78 0.56
CA LYS A 110 2.88 -6.71 -0.06
C LYS A 110 3.50 -6.14 -1.33
N LYS A 111 2.71 -5.49 -2.20
CA LYS A 111 3.15 -4.89 -3.48
C LYS A 111 3.96 -3.60 -3.31
N SER A 112 3.91 -2.96 -2.14
CA SER A 112 4.77 -1.81 -1.81
C SER A 112 6.25 -2.18 -1.85
N GLN A 113 6.58 -3.44 -1.53
CA GLN A 113 7.94 -3.98 -1.57
C GLN A 113 8.37 -4.28 -3.02
N ARG A 114 9.68 -4.41 -3.24
CA ARG A 114 10.25 -4.79 -4.54
C ARG A 114 10.83 -6.20 -4.49
N GLY A 115 10.68 -6.96 -5.57
CA GLY A 115 11.26 -8.29 -5.68
C GLY A 115 10.54 -9.16 -6.71
N LYS A 116 11.29 -10.04 -7.40
CA LYS A 116 10.81 -10.84 -8.54
C LYS A 116 9.48 -11.57 -8.29
N ILE A 117 9.28 -12.09 -7.07
CA ILE A 117 8.06 -12.81 -6.69
C ILE A 117 6.89 -11.82 -6.56
N ILE A 118 7.11 -10.68 -5.90
CA ILE A 118 6.11 -9.63 -5.63
C ILE A 118 5.72 -8.92 -6.93
N ASP A 119 6.71 -8.65 -7.78
CA ASP A 119 6.51 -8.02 -9.08
C ASP A 119 5.61 -8.88 -9.98
N ASN A 120 5.79 -10.21 -9.93
CA ASN A 120 5.02 -11.18 -10.71
C ASN A 120 3.70 -11.63 -10.06
N MET A 121 3.37 -11.13 -8.87
CA MET A 121 2.14 -11.44 -8.15
C MET A 121 1.01 -10.53 -8.63
N SER A 122 -0.10 -11.12 -9.10
CA SER A 122 -1.38 -10.41 -9.29
C SER A 122 -2.27 -10.58 -8.08
N PHE A 123 -3.27 -9.72 -7.93
CA PHE A 123 -4.20 -9.78 -6.80
C PHE A 123 -4.96 -11.10 -6.75
N GLN A 124 -5.43 -11.60 -7.89
CA GLN A 124 -6.11 -12.91 -7.97
C GLN A 124 -5.20 -14.07 -7.52
N LYS A 125 -3.93 -14.07 -7.93
CA LYS A 125 -2.94 -15.07 -7.47
C LYS A 125 -2.67 -14.95 -5.97
N TYR A 126 -2.66 -13.72 -5.44
CA TYR A 126 -2.52 -13.47 -4.01
C TYR A 126 -3.72 -14.05 -3.23
N LEU A 127 -4.95 -13.75 -3.65
CA LEU A 127 -6.17 -14.30 -3.02
C LEU A 127 -6.18 -15.83 -3.01
N LEU A 128 -5.82 -16.46 -4.14
CA LEU A 128 -5.72 -17.92 -4.22
C LEU A 128 -4.65 -18.49 -3.27
N THR A 129 -3.58 -17.73 -3.02
CA THR A 129 -2.52 -18.14 -2.09
C THR A 129 -3.00 -18.01 -0.64
N VAL A 130 -3.65 -16.91 -0.29
CA VAL A 130 -4.24 -16.70 1.04
C VAL A 130 -5.33 -17.73 1.34
N GLN A 131 -6.20 -18.05 0.38
CA GLN A 131 -7.24 -19.08 0.56
C GLN A 131 -6.69 -20.50 0.71
N LYS A 132 -5.54 -20.81 0.10
CA LYS A 132 -4.92 -22.15 0.17
C LYS A 132 -4.09 -22.37 1.43
N LEU A 133 -3.56 -21.30 2.03
CA LEU A 133 -2.72 -21.35 3.22
C LEU A 133 -3.58 -21.04 4.45
N ASP A 134 -4.30 -22.04 4.96
CA ASP A 134 -5.07 -22.03 6.22
C ASP A 134 -5.93 -20.76 6.45
N PRO A 135 -7.27 -20.82 6.34
CA PRO A 135 -8.13 -19.62 6.39
C PRO A 135 -8.02 -18.83 7.70
N LYS A 136 -7.43 -19.42 8.74
CA LYS A 136 -7.16 -18.74 9.99
C LYS A 136 -5.87 -17.93 9.87
N TRP A 137 -6.00 -16.62 9.69
CA TRP A 137 -4.89 -15.69 9.83
C TRP A 137 -4.15 -15.94 11.16
N GLN A 138 -2.82 -16.05 11.07
CA GLN A 138 -1.96 -16.15 12.24
C GLN A 138 -0.99 -14.97 12.21
N PRO A 139 -0.82 -14.23 13.32
CA PRO A 139 0.24 -13.25 13.41
C PRO A 139 1.59 -13.95 13.24
N PRO A 140 2.62 -13.26 12.73
CA PRO A 140 3.98 -13.79 12.83
C PRO A 140 4.27 -14.10 14.30
N LEU A 141 4.65 -15.35 14.59
CA LEU A 141 5.09 -15.79 15.92
C LEU A 141 6.49 -15.21 16.20
N SER A 142 6.60 -13.88 16.23
CA SER A 142 7.86 -13.16 16.53
C SER A 142 8.07 -12.97 18.04
N ASN A 143 7.41 -13.78 18.86
CA ASN A 143 7.76 -13.97 20.25
C ASN A 143 8.80 -15.08 20.38
N GLN A 144 10.01 -14.84 19.89
CA GLN A 144 11.19 -15.51 20.44
C GLN A 144 11.56 -14.98 21.85
N CYS A 145 10.75 -14.12 22.47
CA CYS A 145 10.99 -13.58 23.81
C CYS A 145 12.44 -13.08 24.03
N LEU A 146 13.09 -12.58 22.97
CA LEU A 146 14.40 -11.96 23.08
C LEU A 146 14.18 -10.55 23.60
N ILE A 147 14.15 -10.41 24.93
CA ILE A 147 14.49 -9.15 25.57
C ILE A 147 15.95 -8.89 25.17
N MET A 148 16.16 -8.06 24.15
CA MET A 148 17.52 -7.62 23.84
C MET A 148 18.01 -6.82 25.05
N PRO A 149 19.12 -7.23 25.71
CA PRO A 149 19.66 -6.45 26.80
C PRO A 149 20.04 -5.07 26.24
N ARG A 150 19.63 -4.03 26.97
CA ARG A 150 20.00 -2.64 26.69
C ARG A 150 21.53 -2.55 26.80
N SER A 151 22.21 -2.28 25.69
CA SER A 151 23.61 -1.82 25.68
C SER A 151 23.71 -0.35 26.04
#